data_AF-A0A936IGD6-F1
#
_entry.id   AF-A0A936IGD6-F1
#
_cell.length_a   1.000
_cell.length_b   1.000
_cell.length_c   1.000
_cell.angle_alpha   90.00
_cell.angle_beta   90.00
_cell.angle_gamma   90.00
#
_symmetry.space_group_name_H-M   'P 1'
#
loop_
_entity.id
_entity.type
_entity.pdbx_description
1 polymer ?
#
loop_
_entity_poly.entity_id
_entity_poly.type
_entity_poly.pdbx_seq_one_letter_code
_entity_poly.pdbx_strand_id
1 'polypeptide(L)'
;MMEVDIWQLPIPDWGLTCSECGYPLDGLPAHRCPECGVAVDMRERVRPWTRVRPPRFTGRELPIPEWGLACSECGRPLAGAPSWQCPGCHRVADVGSLRPPGEWFVLDAELCRGIPMSSVQALLAGEHVPHLPIGEKSLGEIYGGTTLAVTALRVASEFYFDVLALLQQTRRDIAIARMNTPDNDWRCPDCGEDSPAHFEVCWNCGAERI
;
A
#
# COMPACT_ATOMS: atom_id res chain seq x y z
N MET A 1 -4.35 -11.99 8.28
CA MET A 1 -3.99 -10.58 8.53
C MET A 1 -3.95 -10.40 10.03
N MET A 2 -2.82 -9.98 10.60
CA MET A 2 -2.78 -9.65 12.03
C MET A 2 -3.38 -8.25 12.17
N GLU A 3 -4.54 -8.15 12.79
CA GLU A 3 -5.19 -6.87 13.08
C GLU A 3 -4.43 -6.21 14.23
N VAL A 4 -3.89 -5.01 13.99
CA VAL A 4 -3.20 -4.26 15.04
C VAL A 4 -4.27 -3.66 15.95
N ASP A 5 -4.33 -4.12 17.20
CA ASP A 5 -5.21 -3.52 18.19
C ASP A 5 -4.62 -2.18 18.65
N ILE A 6 -5.12 -1.08 18.09
CA ILE A 6 -4.70 0.29 18.46
C ILE A 6 -5.02 0.63 19.93
N TRP A 7 -5.84 -0.17 20.61
CA TRP A 7 -6.20 -0.02 22.02
C TRP A 7 -5.45 -0.98 22.95
N GLN A 8 -4.44 -1.69 22.43
CA GLN A 8 -3.61 -2.62 23.20
C GLN A 8 -3.01 -1.94 24.44
N LEU A 9 -3.03 -2.67 25.57
CA LEU A 9 -2.37 -2.32 26.83
C LEU A 9 -1.42 -3.46 27.27
N PRO A 10 -0.23 -3.16 27.81
CA PRO A 10 0.37 -1.82 27.88
C PRO A 10 0.59 -1.23 26.48
N ILE A 11 0.50 0.09 26.36
CA ILE A 11 0.64 0.79 25.08
C ILE A 11 2.02 0.42 24.48
N PRO A 12 2.10 -0.14 23.26
CA PRO A 12 3.40 -0.49 22.67
C PRO A 12 4.23 0.76 22.35
N ASP A 13 5.53 0.57 22.13
CA ASP A 13 6.42 1.64 21.67
C ASP A 13 6.13 2.00 20.20
N TRP A 14 5.15 2.89 20.04
CA TRP A 14 4.77 3.49 18.76
C TRP A 14 5.34 4.91 18.60
N GLY A 15 6.24 5.33 19.50
CA GLY A 15 6.75 6.70 19.56
C GLY A 15 5.67 7.76 19.78
N LEU A 16 4.55 7.39 20.42
CA LEU A 16 3.44 8.32 20.68
C LEU A 16 3.73 9.20 21.91
N THR A 17 3.31 10.45 21.85
CA THR A 17 3.40 11.42 22.96
C THR A 17 2.04 12.06 23.26
N CYS A 18 1.83 12.46 24.52
CA CYS A 18 0.65 13.23 24.94
C CYS A 18 0.62 14.61 24.25
N SER A 19 -0.54 15.09 23.75
CA SER A 19 -0.63 16.45 23.14
C SER A 19 -0.40 17.55 24.15
N GLU A 20 -0.82 17.35 25.39
CA GLU A 20 -0.88 18.43 26.38
C GLU A 20 0.48 18.65 27.03
N CYS A 21 1.20 17.58 27.36
CA CYS A 21 2.46 17.67 28.12
C CYS A 21 3.66 17.01 27.43
N GLY A 22 3.48 16.33 26.30
CA GLY A 22 4.57 15.66 25.58
C GLY A 22 5.07 14.36 26.21
N TYR A 23 4.46 13.88 27.31
CA TYR A 23 4.87 12.63 27.97
C TYR A 23 4.81 11.43 26.99
N PRO A 24 5.85 10.59 26.92
CA PRO A 24 5.89 9.42 26.06
C PRO A 24 4.89 8.36 26.54
N LEU A 25 4.04 7.86 25.64
CA LEU A 25 2.89 7.04 26.01
C LEU A 25 3.19 5.53 26.04
N ASP A 26 4.40 5.11 25.71
CA ASP A 26 4.80 3.70 25.71
C ASP A 26 4.81 3.08 27.12
N GLY A 27 4.44 1.81 27.20
CA GLY A 27 4.40 1.04 28.44
C GLY A 27 3.24 1.37 29.39
N LEU A 28 2.41 2.37 29.08
CA LEU A 28 1.33 2.78 29.98
C LEU A 28 0.25 1.67 30.13
N PRO A 29 -0.21 1.38 31.36
CA PRO A 29 -1.23 0.35 31.62
C PRO A 29 -2.67 0.85 31.39
N ALA A 30 -2.84 2.12 31.00
CA ALA A 30 -4.13 2.73 30.70
C ALA A 30 -3.98 3.82 29.65
N HIS A 31 -5.06 4.10 28.91
CA HIS A 31 -5.16 5.18 27.92
C HIS A 31 -5.34 6.56 28.58
N ARG A 32 -4.45 6.89 29.53
CA ARG A 32 -4.43 8.16 30.26
C ARG A 32 -2.99 8.57 30.55
N CYS A 33 -2.67 9.83 30.28
CA CYS A 33 -1.35 10.35 30.58
C CYS A 33 -1.14 10.44 32.12
N PRO A 34 -0.04 9.90 32.67
CA PRO A 34 0.22 9.94 34.11
C PRO A 34 0.58 11.34 34.63
N GLU A 35 1.14 12.20 33.77
CA GLU A 35 1.57 13.55 34.16
C GLU A 35 0.41 14.54 34.24
N CYS A 36 -0.37 14.67 33.16
CA CYS A 36 -1.45 15.66 33.07
C CYS A 36 -2.84 15.07 33.33
N GLY A 37 -2.97 13.75 33.41
CA GLY A 37 -4.25 13.07 33.61
C GLY A 37 -5.18 13.08 32.40
N VAL A 38 -4.80 13.65 31.25
CA VAL A 38 -5.67 13.69 30.06
C VAL A 38 -5.93 12.27 29.52
N ALA A 39 -7.16 11.99 29.11
CA ALA A 39 -7.49 10.75 28.42
C ALA A 39 -6.85 10.77 27.02
N VAL A 40 -6.26 9.66 26.62
CA VAL A 40 -5.64 9.52 25.30
C VAL A 40 -6.60 8.78 24.39
N ASP A 41 -7.12 9.46 23.36
CA ASP A 41 -7.81 8.78 22.26
C ASP A 41 -6.78 8.25 21.27
N MET A 42 -6.62 6.92 21.20
CA MET A 42 -5.65 6.29 20.31
C MET A 42 -5.96 6.53 18.83
N ARG A 43 -7.22 6.77 18.44
CA ARG A 43 -7.59 7.09 17.05
C ARG A 43 -7.08 8.47 16.63
N GLU A 44 -6.98 9.40 17.56
CA GLU A 44 -6.42 10.73 17.28
C GLU A 44 -4.89 10.73 17.23
N ARG A 45 -4.26 9.77 17.91
CA ARG A 45 -2.80 9.62 18.02
C ARG A 45 -2.18 8.78 16.93
N VAL A 46 -2.82 7.65 16.61
CA VAL A 46 -2.39 6.75 15.56
C VAL A 46 -2.84 7.33 14.23
N ARG A 47 -1.90 8.00 13.57
CA ARG A 47 -2.10 8.59 12.24
C ARG A 47 -1.59 7.60 11.17
N PRO A 48 -1.94 7.79 9.89
CA PRO A 48 -1.43 6.94 8.81
C PRO A 48 0.09 6.88 8.71
N TRP A 49 0.82 7.86 9.26
CA TRP A 49 2.28 7.90 9.33
C TRP A 49 2.87 7.35 10.65
N THR A 50 2.04 6.94 11.60
CA THR A 50 2.50 6.36 12.87
C THR A 50 3.02 4.95 12.64
N ARG A 51 4.22 4.66 13.16
CA ARG A 51 4.81 3.33 13.10
C ARG A 51 4.19 2.42 14.17
N VAL A 52 3.14 1.69 13.78
CA VAL A 52 2.45 0.76 14.70
C VAL A 52 3.00 -0.67 14.67
N ARG A 53 3.89 -0.98 13.73
CA ARG A 53 4.56 -2.28 13.63
C ARG A 53 5.98 -2.13 13.05
N PRO A 54 6.87 -3.13 13.22
CA PRO A 54 8.10 -3.19 12.44
C PRO A 54 7.84 -3.60 10.97
N PRO A 55 8.77 -3.33 10.03
CA PRO A 55 8.70 -3.86 8.68
C PRO A 55 8.77 -5.40 8.70
N ARG A 56 8.02 -6.06 7.82
CA ARG A 56 8.05 -7.53 7.68
C ARG A 56 9.26 -7.98 6.88
N PHE A 57 9.72 -7.13 5.97
CA PHE A 57 10.83 -7.41 5.08
C PHE A 57 11.94 -6.38 5.26
N THR A 58 13.14 -6.87 5.48
CA THR A 58 14.35 -6.08 5.70
C THR A 58 15.19 -5.95 4.44
N GLY A 59 14.96 -6.80 3.43
CA GLY A 59 15.81 -6.96 2.26
C GLY A 59 16.91 -8.00 2.47
N ARG A 60 16.86 -8.76 3.56
CA ARG A 60 17.83 -9.81 3.95
C ARG A 60 17.20 -11.20 4.02
N GLU A 61 15.97 -11.36 3.54
CA GLU A 61 15.25 -12.61 3.53
C GLU A 61 15.77 -13.55 2.42
N LEU A 62 15.93 -14.83 2.77
CA LEU A 62 16.24 -15.91 1.83
C LEU A 62 15.25 -17.06 2.05
N PRO A 63 14.70 -17.70 0.99
CA PRO A 63 14.84 -17.30 -0.42
C PRO A 63 14.25 -15.91 -0.66
N ILE A 64 14.78 -15.18 -1.64
CA ILE A 64 14.36 -13.80 -1.93
C ILE A 64 12.85 -13.79 -2.24
N PRO A 65 12.01 -13.07 -1.48
CA PRO A 65 10.58 -12.99 -1.75
C PRO A 65 10.26 -12.36 -3.11
N GLU A 66 9.02 -12.51 -3.55
CA GLU A 66 8.56 -11.93 -4.82
C GLU A 66 8.30 -10.42 -4.69
N TRP A 67 9.38 -9.64 -4.67
CA TRP A 67 9.35 -8.17 -4.62
C TRP A 67 9.27 -7.51 -6.01
N GLY A 68 9.17 -8.29 -7.08
CA GLY A 68 9.24 -7.77 -8.45
C GLY A 68 10.63 -7.21 -8.84
N LEU A 69 11.67 -7.54 -8.08
CA LEU A 69 13.04 -7.11 -8.35
C LEU A 69 13.71 -7.97 -9.43
N ALA A 70 14.50 -7.32 -10.28
CA ALA A 70 15.31 -7.93 -11.30
C ALA A 70 16.79 -7.60 -11.11
N CYS A 71 17.67 -8.49 -11.56
CA CYS A 71 19.10 -8.24 -11.58
C CYS A 71 19.42 -7.07 -12.52
N SER A 72 20.15 -6.07 -12.03
CA SER A 72 20.57 -4.90 -12.82
C SER A 72 21.44 -5.26 -14.03
N GLU A 73 22.09 -6.43 -14.01
CA GLU A 73 23.08 -6.83 -15.01
C GLU A 73 22.49 -7.69 -16.12
N CYS A 74 21.59 -8.62 -15.78
CA CYS A 74 21.01 -9.53 -16.78
C CYS A 74 19.48 -9.46 -16.87
N GLY A 75 18.81 -8.62 -16.06
CA GLY A 75 17.36 -8.46 -16.05
C GLY A 75 16.57 -9.64 -15.51
N ARG A 76 17.22 -10.75 -15.09
CA ARG A 76 16.50 -11.91 -14.55
C ARG A 76 15.84 -11.59 -13.21
N PRO A 77 14.63 -12.12 -12.94
CA PRO A 77 13.98 -11.95 -11.66
C PRO A 77 14.82 -12.56 -10.54
N LEU A 78 14.85 -11.87 -9.39
CA LEU A 78 15.58 -12.32 -8.20
C LEU A 78 14.71 -13.16 -7.26
N ALA A 79 13.39 -13.17 -7.45
CA ALA A 79 12.46 -13.94 -6.64
C ALA A 79 12.83 -15.43 -6.62
N GLY A 80 12.82 -16.03 -5.43
CA GLY A 80 13.14 -17.44 -5.19
C GLY A 80 14.65 -17.75 -5.13
N ALA A 81 15.54 -16.79 -5.34
CA ALA A 81 16.97 -17.05 -5.26
C ALA A 81 17.36 -17.48 -3.83
N PRO A 82 18.10 -18.59 -3.66
CA PRO A 82 18.48 -19.12 -2.33
C PRO A 82 19.69 -18.39 -1.71
N SER A 83 20.29 -17.46 -2.45
CA SER A 83 21.46 -16.69 -2.02
C SER A 83 21.41 -15.28 -2.61
N TRP A 84 22.30 -14.40 -2.15
CA TRP A 84 22.49 -13.05 -2.69
C TRP A 84 23.23 -13.04 -4.03
N GLN A 85 23.02 -14.04 -4.86
CA GLN A 85 23.58 -14.13 -6.20
C GLN A 85 22.43 -14.25 -7.20
N CYS A 86 22.54 -13.52 -8.31
CA CYS A 86 21.58 -13.65 -9.38
C CYS A 86 21.62 -15.08 -9.95
N PRO A 87 20.48 -15.77 -10.11
CA PRO A 87 20.43 -17.12 -10.67
C PRO A 87 20.79 -17.19 -12.17
N GLY A 88 20.96 -16.05 -12.84
CA GLY A 88 21.38 -15.97 -14.24
C GLY A 88 22.86 -15.73 -14.43
N CYS A 89 23.37 -14.63 -13.89
CA CYS A 89 24.75 -14.19 -14.12
C CYS A 89 25.68 -14.41 -12.93
N HIS A 90 25.19 -14.96 -11.82
CA HIS A 90 25.93 -15.22 -10.57
C HIS A 90 26.58 -14.01 -9.90
N ARG A 91 26.32 -12.78 -10.40
CA ARG A 91 26.77 -11.55 -9.73
C ARG A 91 26.02 -11.37 -8.41
N VAL A 92 26.69 -10.73 -7.46
CA VAL A 92 26.11 -10.38 -6.16
C VAL A 92 24.92 -9.44 -6.39
N ALA A 93 23.77 -9.83 -5.84
CA ALA A 93 22.55 -9.03 -5.81
C ALA A 93 22.32 -8.59 -4.36
N ASP A 94 22.96 -7.48 -3.98
CA ASP A 94 22.70 -6.85 -2.67
C ASP A 94 21.33 -6.16 -2.70
N VAL A 95 20.29 -6.93 -2.43
CA VAL A 95 18.92 -6.41 -2.45
C VAL A 95 18.72 -5.34 -1.39
N GLY A 96 19.37 -5.48 -0.23
CA GLY A 96 19.30 -4.49 0.84
C GLY A 96 19.76 -3.10 0.39
N SER A 97 20.76 -3.02 -0.49
CA SER A 97 21.26 -1.76 -1.07
C SER A 97 20.26 -1.05 -1.99
N LEU A 98 19.20 -1.73 -2.45
CA LEU A 98 18.17 -1.14 -3.30
C LEU A 98 17.18 -0.29 -2.52
N ARG A 99 17.25 -0.29 -1.18
CA ARG A 99 16.44 0.61 -0.36
C ARG A 99 16.78 2.07 -0.70
N PRO A 100 15.79 2.93 -1.00
CA PRO A 100 16.05 4.35 -1.22
C PRO A 100 16.77 4.98 -0.01
N PRO A 101 17.76 5.85 -0.24
CA PRO A 101 18.42 6.56 0.84
C PRO A 101 17.44 7.53 1.53
N GLY A 102 17.69 7.80 2.82
CA GLY A 102 16.86 8.69 3.63
C GLY A 102 15.75 7.97 4.41
N GLU A 103 15.06 8.73 5.26
CA GLU A 103 14.01 8.20 6.15
C GLU A 103 12.69 7.94 5.42
N TRP A 104 12.40 8.71 4.37
CA TRP A 104 11.18 8.63 3.57
C TRP A 104 11.51 8.56 2.09
N PHE A 105 10.78 7.73 1.35
CA PHE A 105 10.84 7.68 -0.11
C PHE A 105 9.48 8.01 -0.73
N VAL A 106 9.50 8.42 -2.00
CA VAL A 106 8.29 8.75 -2.76
C VAL A 106 7.85 7.52 -3.54
N LEU A 107 6.60 7.14 -3.32
CA LEU A 107 5.87 6.14 -4.07
C LEU A 107 4.99 6.86 -5.10
N ASP A 108 5.37 6.76 -6.37
CA ASP A 108 4.75 7.46 -7.49
C ASP A 108 3.99 6.51 -8.43
N ALA A 109 3.39 7.07 -9.49
CA ALA A 109 2.61 6.32 -10.45
C ALA A 109 3.42 5.25 -11.21
N GLU A 110 4.73 5.45 -11.38
CA GLU A 110 5.59 4.50 -12.10
C GLU A 110 5.83 3.26 -11.24
N LEU A 111 6.16 3.44 -9.96
CA LEU A 111 6.32 2.32 -9.03
C LEU A 111 4.98 1.60 -8.77
N CYS A 112 3.86 2.33 -8.83
CA CYS A 112 2.49 1.82 -8.68
C CYS A 112 1.87 1.28 -9.98
N ARG A 113 2.60 1.23 -11.10
CA ARG A 113 2.06 0.90 -12.43
C ARG A 113 1.01 -0.21 -12.40
N GLY A 114 -0.18 0.10 -12.92
CA GLY A 114 -1.33 -0.80 -13.00
C GLY A 114 -2.26 -0.78 -11.78
N ILE A 115 -1.97 -0.01 -10.74
CA ILE A 115 -2.79 0.12 -9.52
C ILE A 115 -3.12 1.61 -9.30
N PRO A 116 -4.40 2.00 -9.16
CA PRO A 116 -4.77 3.36 -8.81
C PRO A 116 -4.15 3.80 -7.47
N MET A 117 -3.68 5.04 -7.37
CA MET A 117 -3.00 5.54 -6.16
C MET A 117 -3.90 5.49 -4.91
N SER A 118 -5.21 5.69 -5.07
CA SER A 118 -6.19 5.53 -3.98
C SER A 118 -6.24 4.09 -3.46
N SER A 119 -6.16 3.09 -4.35
CA SER A 119 -6.07 1.68 -3.97
C SER A 119 -4.75 1.37 -3.27
N VAL A 120 -3.64 1.96 -3.72
CA VAL A 120 -2.34 1.83 -3.04
C VAL A 120 -2.40 2.41 -1.64
N GLN A 121 -2.97 3.60 -1.47
CA GLN A 121 -3.15 4.20 -0.14
C GLN A 121 -3.98 3.30 0.78
N ALA A 122 -5.09 2.75 0.29
CA ALA A 122 -5.92 1.81 1.05
C ALA A 122 -5.15 0.54 1.44
N LEU A 123 -4.32 -0.01 0.55
CA LEU A 123 -3.46 -1.15 0.82
C LEU A 123 -2.43 -0.86 1.91
N LEU A 124 -1.74 0.28 1.83
CA LEU A 124 -0.77 0.69 2.86
C LEU A 124 -1.45 0.88 4.22
N ALA A 125 -2.64 1.49 4.25
CA ALA A 125 -3.42 1.66 5.46
C ALA A 125 -3.83 0.31 6.07
N GLY A 126 -4.39 -0.61 5.27
CA GLY A 126 -4.80 -1.94 5.74
C GLY A 126 -3.64 -2.79 6.26
N GLU A 127 -2.44 -2.59 5.71
CA GLU A 127 -1.22 -3.29 6.12
C GLU A 127 -0.39 -2.52 7.15
N HIS A 128 -0.95 -1.43 7.68
CA HIS A 128 -0.34 -0.58 8.70
C HIS A 128 1.07 -0.11 8.32
N VAL A 129 1.26 0.22 7.04
CA VAL A 129 2.50 0.80 6.50
C VAL A 129 2.44 2.32 6.65
N PRO A 130 3.38 2.95 7.38
CA PRO A 130 3.43 4.39 7.58
C PRO A 130 3.50 5.16 6.26
N HIS A 131 2.50 5.99 5.97
CA HIS A 131 2.46 6.77 4.74
C HIS A 131 1.84 8.16 4.92
N LEU A 132 2.21 9.07 4.01
CA LEU A 132 1.69 10.44 3.92
C LEU A 132 1.27 10.72 2.47
N PRO A 133 -0.01 11.07 2.19
CA PRO A 133 -0.42 11.49 0.86
C PRO A 133 0.24 12.80 0.46
N ILE A 134 0.77 12.82 -0.76
CA ILE A 134 1.22 14.01 -1.47
C ILE A 134 0.19 14.28 -2.57
N GLY A 135 -0.39 15.47 -2.58
CA GLY A 135 -1.37 15.85 -3.59
C GLY A 135 -1.40 17.35 -3.77
N GLU A 136 -1.91 17.78 -4.91
CA GLU A 136 -2.29 19.15 -5.13
C GLU A 136 -3.69 19.36 -4.53
N LYS A 137 -3.89 20.53 -3.90
CA LYS A 137 -5.24 20.96 -3.54
C LYS A 137 -6.06 21.03 -4.81
N SER A 138 -7.08 20.19 -4.95
CA SER A 138 -7.91 20.24 -6.15
C SER A 138 -8.77 21.51 -6.11
N LEU A 139 -9.05 22.07 -7.28
CA LEU A 139 -9.98 23.19 -7.45
C LEU A 139 -11.39 22.90 -6.87
N GLY A 140 -11.72 21.63 -6.60
CA GLY A 140 -12.94 21.23 -5.89
C GLY A 140 -13.05 21.82 -4.47
N GLU A 141 -11.93 22.13 -3.82
CA GLU A 141 -11.92 22.85 -2.52
C GLU A 141 -12.60 24.23 -2.64
N ILE A 142 -12.56 24.86 -3.81
CA ILE A 142 -13.23 26.15 -4.07
C ILE A 142 -14.76 26.00 -4.10
N TYR A 143 -15.24 24.80 -4.46
CA TYR A 143 -16.67 24.50 -4.59
C TYR A 143 -17.22 23.62 -3.45
N GLY A 144 -16.49 23.50 -2.34
CA GLY A 144 -16.93 22.75 -1.16
C GLY A 144 -16.79 21.23 -1.24
N GLY A 145 -16.12 20.71 -2.28
CA GLY A 145 -15.79 19.29 -2.41
C GLY A 145 -14.34 19.03 -2.02
N THR A 146 -14.10 18.48 -0.82
CA THR A 146 -12.75 18.19 -0.32
C THR A 146 -12.21 16.88 -0.91
N THR A 147 -12.00 16.81 -2.22
CA THR A 147 -11.27 15.70 -2.83
C THR A 147 -9.84 16.13 -3.12
N LEU A 148 -8.91 15.67 -2.27
CA LEU A 148 -7.48 15.73 -2.55
C LEU A 148 -7.16 14.70 -3.63
N ALA A 149 -6.66 15.18 -4.77
CA ALA A 149 -6.09 14.29 -5.78
C ALA A 149 -4.71 13.84 -5.29
N VAL A 150 -4.63 12.62 -4.75
CA VAL A 150 -3.36 12.03 -4.30
C VAL A 150 -2.54 11.64 -5.53
N THR A 151 -1.45 12.37 -5.78
CA THR A 151 -0.56 12.14 -6.92
C THR A 151 0.61 11.22 -6.57
N ALA A 152 1.02 11.22 -5.30
CA ALA A 152 2.07 10.34 -4.78
C ALA A 152 1.87 10.08 -3.27
N LEU A 153 2.62 9.14 -2.73
CA LEU A 153 2.66 8.85 -1.29
C LEU A 153 4.12 8.95 -0.81
N ARG A 154 4.38 9.54 0.36
CA ARG A 154 5.64 9.30 1.07
C ARG A 154 5.48 8.11 1.97
N VAL A 155 6.46 7.20 1.96
CA VAL A 155 6.48 6.02 2.82
C VAL A 155 7.80 5.95 3.55
N ALA A 156 7.80 5.49 4.79
CA ALA A 156 9.03 5.29 5.55
C ALA A 156 9.93 4.26 4.85
N SER A 157 11.18 4.59 4.56
CA SER A 157 12.11 3.80 3.74
C SER A 157 12.40 2.42 4.30
N GLU A 158 12.25 2.21 5.60
CA GLU A 158 12.40 0.89 6.21
C GLU A 158 11.30 -0.10 5.78
N PHE A 159 10.15 0.39 5.31
CA PHE A 159 9.06 -0.42 4.76
C PHE A 159 9.15 -0.62 3.24
N TYR A 160 10.27 -0.23 2.61
CA TYR A 160 10.42 -0.33 1.16
C TYR A 160 10.07 -1.72 0.60
N PHE A 161 10.58 -2.78 1.22
CA PHE A 161 10.32 -4.16 0.75
C PHE A 161 8.90 -4.64 1.09
N ASP A 162 8.29 -4.17 2.18
CA ASP A 162 6.86 -4.37 2.44
C ASP A 162 6.01 -3.77 1.31
N VAL A 163 6.30 -2.54 0.89
CA VAL A 163 5.60 -1.88 -0.22
C VAL A 163 5.75 -2.68 -1.51
N LEU A 164 6.97 -3.10 -1.87
CA LEU A 164 7.19 -3.91 -3.08
C LEU A 164 6.42 -5.23 -3.05
N ALA A 165 6.45 -5.94 -1.91
CA ALA A 165 5.69 -7.17 -1.74
C ALA A 165 4.18 -6.95 -1.93
N LEU A 166 3.64 -5.87 -1.34
CA LEU A 166 2.21 -5.53 -1.47
C LEU A 166 1.82 -5.20 -2.90
N LEU A 167 2.58 -4.34 -3.58
CA LEU A 167 2.31 -3.97 -4.97
C LEU A 167 2.37 -5.19 -5.89
N GLN A 168 3.35 -6.08 -5.69
CA GLN A 168 3.49 -7.28 -6.50
C GLN A 168 2.33 -8.27 -6.25
N GLN A 169 1.94 -8.47 -4.98
CA GLN A 169 0.77 -9.27 -4.64
C GLN A 169 -0.50 -8.72 -5.30
N THR A 170 -0.76 -7.42 -5.16
CA THR A 170 -1.92 -6.77 -5.78
C THR A 170 -1.93 -6.90 -7.30
N ARG A 171 -0.78 -6.77 -7.97
CA ARG A 171 -0.69 -6.99 -9.42
C ARG A 171 -1.06 -8.42 -9.80
N ARG A 172 -0.59 -9.41 -9.04
CA ARG A 172 -0.96 -10.82 -9.25
C ARG A 172 -2.46 -11.01 -9.05
N ASP A 173 -3.04 -10.45 -8.01
CA ASP A 173 -4.47 -10.56 -7.73
C ASP A 173 -5.32 -9.91 -8.84
N ILE A 174 -4.93 -8.73 -9.33
CA ILE A 174 -5.56 -8.07 -10.48
C ILE A 174 -5.42 -8.91 -11.74
N ALA A 175 -4.25 -9.50 -11.99
CA ALA A 175 -4.03 -10.36 -13.17
C ALA A 175 -4.90 -11.61 -13.12
N ILE A 176 -4.98 -12.28 -11.96
CA ILE A 176 -5.85 -13.44 -11.74
C ILE A 176 -7.33 -13.04 -11.92
N ALA A 177 -7.75 -11.92 -11.33
CA ALA A 177 -9.11 -11.41 -11.47
C ALA A 177 -9.46 -11.13 -12.94
N ARG A 178 -8.52 -10.56 -13.72
CA ARG A 178 -8.70 -10.32 -15.16
C ARG A 178 -8.80 -11.63 -15.95
N MET A 179 -7.97 -12.63 -15.65
CA MET A 179 -8.05 -13.95 -16.31
C MET A 179 -9.33 -14.71 -15.97
N ASN A 180 -9.87 -14.51 -14.76
CA ASN A 180 -11.09 -15.17 -14.29
C ASN A 180 -12.36 -14.39 -14.61
N THR A 181 -12.28 -13.14 -15.03
CA THR A 181 -13.44 -12.40 -15.53
C THR A 181 -13.72 -12.97 -16.91
N PRO A 182 -14.79 -13.78 -17.09
CA PRO A 182 -15.09 -14.29 -18.40
C PRO A 182 -15.32 -13.11 -19.31
N ASP A 183 -14.68 -13.15 -20.49
CA ASP A 183 -14.86 -12.18 -21.56
C ASP A 183 -16.26 -12.37 -22.15
N ASN A 184 -17.24 -11.97 -21.34
CA ASN A 184 -18.66 -12.16 -21.55
C ASN A 184 -19.28 -10.88 -22.09
N ASP A 185 -18.49 -10.12 -22.86
CA ASP A 185 -19.02 -9.13 -23.76
C ASP A 185 -20.12 -9.80 -24.57
N TRP A 186 -21.28 -9.17 -24.60
CA TRP A 186 -22.46 -9.72 -25.23
C TRP A 186 -22.86 -8.81 -26.38
N ARG A 187 -23.23 -9.43 -27.49
CA ARG A 187 -23.68 -8.69 -28.65
C ARG A 187 -25.18 -8.43 -28.54
N CYS A 188 -25.57 -7.17 -28.60
CA CYS A 188 -26.96 -6.76 -28.47
C CYS A 188 -27.82 -7.41 -29.58
N PRO A 189 -28.91 -8.12 -29.24
CA PRO A 189 -29.73 -8.78 -30.25
C PRO A 189 -30.50 -7.80 -31.12
N ASP A 190 -30.75 -6.58 -30.64
CA ASP A 190 -31.52 -5.55 -31.35
C ASP A 190 -30.67 -4.74 -32.34
N CYS A 191 -29.50 -4.26 -31.91
CA CYS A 191 -28.66 -3.38 -32.75
C CYS A 191 -27.34 -4.03 -33.21
N GLY A 192 -26.95 -5.19 -32.67
CA GLY A 192 -25.72 -5.89 -33.03
C GLY A 192 -24.43 -5.27 -32.47
N GLU A 193 -24.52 -4.31 -31.55
CA GLU A 193 -23.37 -3.69 -30.88
C GLU A 193 -22.81 -4.60 -29.78
N ASP A 194 -21.47 -4.66 -29.63
CA ASP A 194 -20.84 -5.36 -28.51
C ASP A 194 -20.96 -4.53 -27.23
N SER A 195 -21.52 -5.14 -26.18
CA SER A 195 -21.73 -4.50 -24.88
C SER A 195 -20.88 -5.21 -23.81
N PRO A 196 -20.15 -4.46 -22.96
CA PRO A 196 -19.32 -5.09 -21.95
C PRO A 196 -20.12 -5.97 -21.00
N ALA A 197 -19.51 -7.04 -20.51
CA ALA A 197 -20.18 -8.04 -19.67
C ALA A 197 -20.93 -7.48 -18.44
N HIS A 198 -20.49 -6.33 -17.90
CA HIS A 198 -21.06 -5.70 -16.72
C HIS A 198 -22.31 -4.84 -17.00
N PHE A 199 -22.67 -4.62 -18.27
CA PHE A 199 -23.91 -3.95 -18.63
C PHE A 199 -25.04 -4.96 -18.78
N GLU A 200 -26.15 -4.71 -18.08
CA GLU A 200 -27.41 -5.44 -18.26
C GLU A 200 -28.21 -4.95 -19.47
N VAL A 201 -27.88 -3.75 -19.96
CA VAL A 201 -28.60 -3.03 -21.02
C VAL A 201 -27.60 -2.50 -22.04
N CYS A 202 -27.92 -2.61 -23.34
CA CYS A 202 -27.10 -2.10 -24.42
C CYS A 202 -26.95 -0.58 -24.31
N TRP A 203 -25.70 -0.11 -24.22
CA TRP A 203 -25.39 1.33 -24.09
C TRP A 203 -25.81 2.15 -25.32
N ASN A 204 -25.98 1.51 -26.48
CA ASN A 204 -26.37 2.16 -27.73
C ASN A 204 -27.89 2.26 -27.91
N CYS A 205 -28.64 1.16 -27.73
CA CYS A 205 -30.09 1.14 -28.00
C CYS A 205 -31.00 0.94 -26.79
N GLY A 206 -30.45 0.64 -25.60
CA GLY A 206 -31.25 0.43 -24.40
C GLY A 206 -31.92 -0.96 -24.28
N ALA A 207 -31.63 -1.91 -25.18
CA ALA A 207 -32.17 -3.27 -25.10
C ALA A 207 -31.51 -4.10 -23.99
N GLU A 208 -32.28 -4.96 -23.32
CA GLU A 208 -31.79 -5.85 -22.25
C GLU A 208 -30.98 -7.04 -22.81
N ARG A 209 -30.07 -7.57 -21.99
CA ARG A 209 -29.32 -8.80 -22.28
C ARG A 209 -30.24 -10.02 -22.17
N ILE A 210 -30.41 -10.75 -23.28
CA ILE A 210 -31.20 -11.99 -23.36
C ILE A 210 -30.30 -13.22 -23.16
#